data_AF-A0A7C9LVT0-F1
#
_entry.id   AF-A0A7C9LVT0-F1
#
_cell.length_a   1.000
_cell.length_b   1.000
_cell.length_c   1.000
_cell.angle_alpha   90.00
_cell.angle_beta   90.00
_cell.angle_gamma   90.00
#
_symmetry.space_group_name_H-M   'P 1'
#
loop_
_entity.id
_entity.type
_entity.pdbx_description
1 polymer ?
#
loop_
_entity_poly.entity_id
_entity_poly.type
_entity_poly.pdbx_seq_one_letter_code
_entity_poly.pdbx_strand_id
1 'polypeptide(L)'
;MNRTVLDQLIATITDDELRFIASADYGQDIDTHMAALRRVFEQKGKFEADQSWHPYEVVELTSHTLKPGHEREFALCTLLILQAVADGADLHTDLELKFDDRAADYQALPPELRDAILAAYLEADLEGTLPLSRHSP
;
A
#
# COMPACT_ATOMS: atom_id res chain seq x y z
N MET A 1 1.07 3.29 14.15
CA MET A 1 0.38 3.72 12.92
C MET A 1 -0.33 5.05 13.07
N ASN A 2 0.36 6.14 12.74
CA ASN A 2 -0.25 7.44 12.43
C ASN A 2 -1.08 7.29 11.12
N ARG A 3 -2.27 6.69 11.24
CA ARG A 3 -3.16 6.30 10.14
C ARG A 3 -3.80 7.48 9.39
N THR A 4 -3.54 8.71 9.82
CA THR A 4 -4.27 9.91 9.39
C THR A 4 -4.29 10.09 7.85
N VAL A 5 -3.16 9.90 7.17
CA VAL A 5 -3.09 10.06 5.70
C VAL A 5 -3.73 8.88 4.96
N LEU A 6 -3.50 7.64 5.43
CA LEU A 6 -4.16 6.45 4.85
C LEU A 6 -5.68 6.55 4.96
N ASP A 7 -6.19 6.91 6.14
CA ASP A 7 -7.62 7.08 6.38
C ASP A 7 -8.21 8.19 5.48
N GLN A 8 -7.47 9.27 5.25
CA GLN A 8 -7.87 10.34 4.34
C GLN A 8 -7.87 9.89 2.88
N LEU A 9 -6.86 9.14 2.43
CA LEU A 9 -6.82 8.58 1.08
C LEU A 9 -8.00 7.64 0.85
N ILE A 10 -8.27 6.72 1.79
CA ILE A 10 -9.42 5.82 1.74
C ILE A 10 -10.74 6.60 1.73
N ALA A 11 -10.86 7.66 2.53
CA ALA A 11 -12.09 8.46 2.61
C ALA A 11 -12.35 9.33 1.37
N THR A 12 -11.30 9.66 0.61
CA THR A 12 -11.37 10.58 -0.54
C THR A 12 -11.09 9.91 -1.88
N ILE A 13 -10.87 8.60 -1.89
CA ILE A 13 -10.65 7.87 -3.14
C ILE A 13 -11.86 7.97 -4.06
N THR A 14 -11.59 8.26 -5.31
CA THR A 14 -12.58 8.37 -6.38
C THR A 14 -12.79 7.03 -7.07
N ASP A 15 -13.91 6.91 -7.78
CA ASP A 15 -14.19 5.71 -8.59
C ASP A 15 -13.19 5.53 -9.75
N ASP A 16 -12.57 6.61 -10.24
CA ASP A 16 -11.56 6.55 -11.29
C ASP A 16 -10.21 6.03 -10.77
N GLU A 17 -9.77 6.53 -9.61
CA GLU A 17 -8.59 5.99 -8.90
C GLU A 17 -8.79 4.52 -8.53
N LEU A 18 -9.99 4.18 -8.03
CA LEU A 18 -10.36 2.81 -7.70
C LEU A 18 -10.32 1.89 -8.93
N ARG A 19 -10.85 2.36 -10.07
CA ARG A 19 -10.82 1.61 -11.33
C ARG A 19 -9.40 1.46 -11.86
N PHE A 20 -8.56 2.48 -11.71
CA PHE A 20 -7.16 2.40 -12.07
C PHE A 20 -6.46 1.26 -11.31
N ILE A 21 -6.62 1.20 -9.98
CA ILE A 21 -6.08 0.12 -9.15
C ILE A 21 -6.65 -1.22 -9.63
N ALA A 22 -7.98 -1.34 -9.75
CA ALA A 22 -8.63 -2.58 -10.17
C ALA A 22 -8.20 -3.09 -11.56
N SER A 23 -7.65 -2.24 -12.41
CA SER A 23 -7.16 -2.59 -13.74
C SER A 23 -5.70 -3.03 -13.79
N ALA A 24 -4.98 -3.03 -12.66
CA ALA A 24 -3.54 -3.26 -12.61
C ALA A 24 -3.12 -4.63 -13.16
N ASP A 25 -3.95 -5.67 -13.02
CA ASP A 25 -3.72 -6.98 -13.64
C ASP A 25 -4.21 -7.04 -15.10
N TYR A 26 -3.64 -6.18 -15.95
CA TYR A 26 -3.97 -6.11 -17.39
C TYR A 26 -5.47 -5.96 -17.70
N GLY A 27 -6.25 -5.41 -16.76
CA GLY A 27 -7.70 -5.28 -16.86
C GLY A 27 -8.48 -6.59 -16.72
N GLN A 28 -7.88 -7.66 -16.18
CA GLN A 28 -8.60 -8.86 -15.78
C GLN A 28 -9.46 -8.57 -14.55
N ASP A 29 -10.65 -9.19 -14.50
CA ASP A 29 -11.54 -9.21 -13.33
C ASP A 29 -11.80 -7.85 -12.66
N ILE A 30 -11.80 -6.75 -13.44
CA ILE A 30 -11.91 -5.37 -12.92
C ILE A 30 -13.11 -5.22 -11.98
N ASP A 31 -14.29 -5.71 -12.36
CA ASP A 31 -15.49 -5.57 -11.53
C ASP A 31 -15.37 -6.33 -10.20
N THR A 32 -14.72 -7.49 -10.21
CA THR A 32 -14.42 -8.29 -9.01
C THR A 32 -13.43 -7.55 -8.12
N HIS A 33 -12.35 -7.02 -8.68
CA HIS A 33 -11.37 -6.21 -7.95
C HIS A 33 -11.99 -4.94 -7.38
N MET A 34 -12.81 -4.22 -8.15
CA MET A 34 -13.50 -3.03 -7.67
C MET A 34 -14.40 -3.35 -6.48
N ALA A 35 -15.21 -4.41 -6.56
CA ALA A 35 -16.08 -4.82 -5.46
C ALA A 35 -15.26 -5.20 -4.20
N ALA A 36 -14.15 -5.92 -4.38
CA ALA A 36 -13.27 -6.32 -3.29
C ALA A 36 -12.52 -5.12 -2.67
N LEU A 37 -12.03 -4.17 -3.48
CA LEU A 37 -11.38 -2.95 -3.00
C LEU A 37 -12.34 -2.08 -2.17
N ARG A 38 -13.61 -1.96 -2.59
CA ARG A 38 -14.63 -1.25 -1.79
C ARG A 38 -14.80 -1.88 -0.41
N ARG A 39 -14.82 -3.22 -0.31
CA ARG A 39 -14.87 -3.93 0.98
C ARG A 39 -13.64 -3.60 1.84
N VAL A 40 -12.44 -3.64 1.27
CA VAL A 40 -11.19 -3.27 2.00
C VAL A 40 -11.27 -1.84 2.54
N PHE A 41 -11.84 -0.92 1.78
CA PHE A 41 -11.99 0.48 2.19
C PHE A 41 -13.05 0.68 3.28
N GLU A 42 -14.16 -0.06 3.22
CA GLU A 42 -15.14 -0.15 4.32
C GLU A 42 -14.49 -0.71 5.59
N GLN A 43 -13.55 -1.65 5.44
CA GLN A 43 -12.73 -2.24 6.50
C GLN A 43 -11.54 -1.36 6.93
N LYS A 44 -11.47 -0.10 6.46
CA LYS A 44 -10.39 0.84 6.80
C LYS A 44 -9.00 0.36 6.41
N GLY A 45 -8.89 -0.29 5.25
CA GLY A 45 -7.63 -0.77 4.68
C GLY A 45 -7.20 -2.15 5.15
N LYS A 46 -7.95 -2.77 6.07
CA LYS A 46 -7.63 -4.11 6.58
C LYS A 46 -8.02 -5.19 5.58
N PHE A 47 -7.13 -6.15 5.40
CA PHE A 47 -7.38 -7.35 4.59
C PHE A 47 -7.84 -8.51 5.48
N GLU A 48 -8.92 -9.16 5.08
CA GLU A 48 -9.38 -10.44 5.61
C GLU A 48 -8.81 -11.62 4.79
N ALA A 49 -8.88 -12.84 5.33
CA ALA A 49 -8.26 -14.01 4.71
C ALA A 49 -8.80 -14.34 3.30
N ASP A 50 -10.09 -14.04 3.05
CA ASP A 50 -10.74 -14.21 1.74
C ASP A 50 -10.30 -13.16 0.70
N GLN A 51 -9.54 -12.14 1.10
CA GLN A 51 -9.09 -11.04 0.25
C GLN A 51 -7.61 -11.15 -0.19
N SER A 52 -6.97 -12.28 0.11
CA SER A 52 -5.56 -12.57 -0.20
C SER A 52 -5.23 -12.65 -1.70
N TRP A 53 -6.23 -12.87 -2.56
CA TRP A 53 -6.10 -12.78 -4.02
C TRP A 53 -6.80 -11.53 -4.54
N HIS A 54 -8.13 -11.46 -4.42
CA HIS A 54 -8.92 -10.27 -4.73
C HIS A 54 -9.17 -9.45 -3.45
N PRO A 55 -8.63 -8.23 -3.29
CA PRO A 55 -7.93 -7.40 -4.27
C PRO A 55 -6.42 -7.29 -4.03
N TYR A 56 -5.82 -8.13 -3.17
CA TYR A 56 -4.43 -7.96 -2.77
C TYR A 56 -3.46 -7.87 -3.95
N GLU A 57 -3.65 -8.70 -4.99
CA GLU A 57 -2.81 -8.72 -6.19
C GLU A 57 -2.74 -7.35 -6.87
N VAL A 58 -3.88 -6.71 -7.13
CA VAL A 58 -3.91 -5.40 -7.79
C VAL A 58 -3.39 -4.27 -6.90
N VAL A 59 -3.49 -4.41 -5.58
CA VAL A 59 -2.86 -3.49 -4.62
C VAL A 59 -1.34 -3.64 -4.68
N GLU A 60 -0.84 -4.88 -4.64
CA GLU A 60 0.59 -5.17 -4.75
C GLU A 60 1.16 -4.66 -6.08
N LEU A 61 0.54 -5.01 -7.20
CA LEU A 61 0.95 -4.56 -8.54
C LEU A 61 0.99 -3.03 -8.66
N THR A 62 -0.02 -2.33 -8.13
CA THR A 62 -0.06 -0.86 -8.16
C THR A 62 1.04 -0.25 -7.30
N SER A 63 1.45 -0.91 -6.21
CA SER A 63 2.54 -0.45 -5.34
C SER A 63 3.96 -0.67 -5.90
N HIS A 64 4.10 -1.32 -7.07
CA HIS A 64 5.41 -1.65 -7.65
C HIS A 64 5.95 -0.60 -8.62
N THR A 65 5.13 0.33 -9.10
CA THR A 65 5.60 1.33 -10.07
C THR A 65 4.79 2.60 -9.95
N LEU A 66 5.49 3.71 -9.71
CA LEU A 66 4.89 5.04 -9.79
C LEU A 66 4.60 5.39 -11.25
N LYS A 67 3.32 5.58 -11.59
CA LYS A 67 2.90 6.09 -12.90
C LYS A 67 2.57 7.59 -12.80
N PRO A 68 3.02 8.43 -13.75
CA PRO A 68 2.71 9.86 -13.73
C PRO A 68 1.20 10.13 -13.68
N GLY A 69 0.76 10.97 -12.74
CA GLY A 69 -0.66 11.30 -12.53
C GLY A 69 -1.43 10.28 -11.66
N HIS A 70 -0.76 9.24 -11.17
CA HIS A 70 -1.32 8.20 -10.29
C HIS A 70 -0.53 8.08 -8.98
N GLU A 71 -0.02 9.20 -8.48
CA GLU A 71 0.76 9.29 -7.24
C GLU A 71 -0.06 8.84 -6.03
N ARG A 72 -1.37 9.12 -6.03
CA ARG A 72 -2.29 8.81 -4.93
C ARG A 72 -2.58 7.32 -4.83
N GLU A 73 -2.81 6.65 -5.96
CA GLU A 73 -3.05 5.21 -6.04
C GLU A 73 -1.79 4.44 -5.63
N PHE A 74 -0.64 4.84 -6.16
CA PHE A 74 0.65 4.26 -5.77
C PHE A 74 0.91 4.39 -4.26
N ALA A 75 0.70 5.59 -3.70
CA ALA A 75 0.91 5.83 -2.28
C ALA A 75 -0.10 5.08 -1.40
N LEU A 76 -1.39 5.09 -1.77
CA LEU A 76 -2.43 4.34 -1.09
C LEU A 76 -2.11 2.85 -1.06
N CYS A 77 -1.80 2.26 -2.22
CA CYS A 77 -1.48 0.85 -2.31
C CYS A 77 -0.21 0.50 -1.52
N THR A 78 0.83 1.33 -1.56
CA THR A 78 2.02 1.12 -0.71
C THR A 78 1.65 1.11 0.77
N LEU A 79 0.87 2.08 1.24
CA LEU A 79 0.43 2.16 2.64
C LEU A 79 -0.44 0.96 3.06
N LEU A 80 -1.26 0.43 2.14
CA LEU A 80 -2.06 -0.77 2.37
C LEU A 80 -1.19 -2.03 2.52
N ILE A 81 -0.12 -2.18 1.71
CA ILE A 81 0.84 -3.27 1.86
C ILE A 81 1.56 -3.18 3.21
N LEU A 82 2.03 -1.99 3.58
CA LEU A 82 2.68 -1.77 4.88
C LEU A 82 1.75 -2.12 6.05
N GLN A 83 0.48 -1.72 5.96
CA GLN A 83 -0.54 -2.10 6.94
C GLN A 83 -0.79 -3.60 6.97
N ALA A 84 -0.89 -4.25 5.81
CA ALA A 84 -1.13 -5.69 5.73
C ALA A 84 0.00 -6.48 6.38
N VAL A 85 1.26 -6.08 6.19
CA VAL A 85 2.41 -6.68 6.86
C VAL A 85 2.36 -6.45 8.37
N ALA A 86 2.11 -5.21 8.81
CA ALA A 86 2.02 -4.87 10.24
C ALA A 86 0.87 -5.61 10.95
N ASP A 87 -0.28 -5.76 10.29
CA ASP A 87 -1.44 -6.49 10.81
C ASP A 87 -1.26 -8.03 10.70
N GLY A 88 -0.18 -8.52 10.09
CA GLY A 88 0.12 -9.94 9.88
C GLY A 88 -0.72 -10.62 8.81
N ALA A 89 -1.45 -9.85 7.99
CA ALA A 89 -2.22 -10.33 6.85
C ALA A 89 -1.32 -10.69 5.66
N ASP A 90 -0.18 -10.01 5.52
CA ASP A 90 0.88 -10.38 4.58
C ASP A 90 2.15 -10.80 5.32
N LEU A 91 2.60 -12.02 5.03
CA LEU A 91 3.81 -12.63 5.60
C LEU A 91 4.92 -12.83 4.55
N HIS A 92 4.69 -12.41 3.30
CA HIS A 92 5.56 -12.66 2.16
C HIS A 92 6.31 -11.41 1.69
N THR A 93 5.72 -10.22 1.84
CA THR A 93 6.42 -8.98 1.46
C THR A 93 7.62 -8.73 2.37
N ASP A 94 8.81 -8.68 1.75
CA ASP A 94 10.03 -8.17 2.37
C ASP A 94 10.02 -6.64 2.31
N LEU A 95 9.79 -6.00 3.45
CA LEU A 95 9.68 -4.55 3.54
C LEU A 95 11.01 -3.83 3.28
N GLU A 96 12.16 -4.43 3.61
CA GLU A 96 13.47 -3.83 3.39
C GLU A 96 13.78 -3.82 1.89
N LEU A 97 13.63 -4.98 1.25
CA LEU A 97 13.78 -5.09 -0.20
C LEU A 97 12.83 -4.13 -0.91
N LYS A 98 11.54 -4.11 -0.54
CA LYS A 98 10.55 -3.22 -1.14
C LYS A 98 10.93 -1.74 -0.98
N PHE A 99 11.47 -1.35 0.17
CA PHE A 99 11.90 0.03 0.41
C PHE A 99 13.03 0.42 -0.54
N ASP A 100 14.08 -0.40 -0.60
CA ASP A 100 15.23 -0.14 -1.47
C ASP A 100 14.84 -0.06 -2.95
N ASP A 101 13.98 -0.99 -3.36
CA ASP A 101 13.48 -1.10 -4.72
C ASP A 101 12.71 0.16 -5.18
N ARG A 102 11.94 0.76 -4.27
CA ARG A 102 11.00 1.86 -4.56
C ARG A 102 11.45 3.20 -3.97
N ALA A 103 12.64 3.29 -3.40
CA ALA A 103 13.13 4.50 -2.74
C ALA A 103 13.09 5.74 -3.64
N ALA A 104 13.47 5.59 -4.92
CA ALA A 104 13.44 6.69 -5.89
C ALA A 104 12.00 7.16 -6.19
N ASP A 105 11.05 6.22 -6.30
CA ASP A 105 9.64 6.54 -6.53
C ASP A 105 9.05 7.30 -5.33
N TYR A 106 9.39 6.87 -4.10
CA TYR A 106 8.96 7.59 -2.89
C TYR A 106 9.49 9.02 -2.85
N GLN A 107 10.73 9.26 -3.29
CA GLN A 107 11.29 10.61 -3.35
C GLN A 107 10.61 11.51 -4.39
N ALA A 108 10.02 10.93 -5.44
CA ALA A 108 9.30 11.66 -6.48
C ALA A 108 7.86 12.05 -6.08
N LEU A 109 7.33 11.47 -4.99
CA LEU A 109 5.97 11.75 -4.53
C LEU A 109 5.82 13.17 -3.94
N PRO A 110 4.61 13.73 -3.97
CA PRO A 110 4.26 14.88 -3.14
C PRO A 110 4.68 14.68 -1.68
N PRO A 111 5.21 15.71 -0.99
CA PRO A 111 5.78 15.56 0.35
C PRO A 111 4.85 14.87 1.35
N GLU A 112 3.56 15.19 1.33
CA GLU A 112 2.56 14.59 2.22
C GLU A 112 2.45 13.06 2.05
N LEU A 113 2.47 12.56 0.80
CA LEU A 113 2.39 11.13 0.51
C LEU A 113 3.70 10.41 0.83
N ARG A 114 4.83 11.02 0.47
CA ARG A 114 6.16 10.51 0.80
C ARG A 114 6.33 10.37 2.31
N ASP A 115 6.05 11.43 3.06
CA ASP A 115 6.28 11.47 4.50
C ASP A 115 5.37 10.46 5.22
N ALA A 116 4.15 10.22 4.73
CA ALA A 116 3.28 9.16 5.23
C ALA A 116 3.87 7.75 5.03
N ILE A 117 4.43 7.46 3.85
CA ILE A 117 5.09 6.17 3.58
C ILE A 117 6.32 5.99 4.47
N LEU A 118 7.18 7.02 4.57
CA LEU A 118 8.37 6.96 5.42
C LEU A 118 8.01 6.77 6.90
N ALA A 119 6.97 7.44 7.39
CA ALA A 119 6.47 7.25 8.74
C ALA A 119 5.99 5.80 8.97
N ALA A 120 5.28 5.21 8.01
CA ALA A 120 4.82 3.82 8.10
C ALA A 120 5.98 2.81 8.11
N TYR A 121 7.03 3.03 7.30
CA TYR A 121 8.24 2.22 7.36
C TYR A 121 8.98 2.34 8.70
N LEU A 122 9.11 3.56 9.23
CA LEU A 122 9.73 3.78 10.54
C LEU A 122 8.97 3.07 11.68
N GLU A 123 7.65 3.08 11.64
CA GLU A 123 6.84 2.34 12.61
C GLU A 123 7.00 0.82 12.46
N ALA A 124 7.00 0.32 11.23
CA ALA A 124 7.26 -1.09 10.93
C ALA A 124 8.62 -1.56 11.48
N ASP A 125 9.65 -0.72 11.37
CA ASP A 125 10.96 -1.00 11.97
C ASP A 125 10.94 -1.02 13.50
N LEU A 126 10.30 -0.03 14.13
CA LEU A 126 10.16 0.02 15.59
C LEU A 126 9.43 -1.20 16.16
N GLU A 127 8.47 -1.76 15.40
CA GLU A 127 7.73 -2.97 15.75
C GLU A 127 8.52 -4.26 15.46
N GLY A 128 9.75 -4.15 14.93
CA GLY A 128 10.65 -5.27 14.64
C GLY A 128 10.24 -6.09 13.41
N THR A 129 9.43 -5.50 12.52
CA THR A 129 9.00 -6.14 11.27
C THR A 129 9.98 -5.88 10.12
N LEU A 130 10.87 -4.89 10.26
CA LEU A 130 12.07 -4.75 9.45
C LEU A 130 13.28 -5.27 10.24
N PRO A 131 14.15 -6.09 9.62
CA PRO A 131 15.44 -6.40 10.19
C PRO A 131 16.39 -5.22 9.95
N LEU A 132 16.11 -4.01 10.46
CA LEU A 132 17.14 -2.98 10.44
C LEU A 132 18.29 -3.48 11.29
N SER A 133 19.42 -3.67 10.61
CA SER A 133 20.69 -4.03 11.22
C SER A 133 20.91 -3.14 12.42
N ARG A 134 20.78 -3.73 13.62
CA ARG A 134 21.21 -3.12 14.88
C ARG A 134 22.72 -2.96 14.82
N HIS A 135 23.18 -1.96 14.09
CA HIS A 135 24.52 -1.42 14.25
C HIS A 135 24.50 -0.60 15.55
N SER A 136 24.66 -1.31 16.66
CA SER A 136 25.18 -0.77 17.90
C SER A 136 26.60 -0.21 17.64
N PRO A 137 27.01 0.82 18.42
CA PRO A 137 28.03 1.82 18.05
C PRO A 137 29.44 1.29 17.87
#